data_AF-A0A3B9GRP7-F1
#
_entry.id   AF-A0A3B9GRP7-F1
#
_cell.length_a   1.000
_cell.length_b   1.000
_cell.length_c   1.000
_cell.angle_alpha   90.00
_cell.angle_beta   90.00
_cell.angle_gamma   90.00
#
_symmetry.space_group_name_H-M   'P 1'
#
loop_
_entity.id
_entity.type
_entity.pdbx_description
1 polymer ?
#
loop_
_entity_poly.entity_id
_entity_poly.type
_entity_poly.pdbx_seq_one_letter_code
_entity_poly.pdbx_strand_id
1 'polypeptide(L)'
;MYVVYVLNKDGSPLMPTKRFGHVRRMLKSGQAKAVSTKPFVIQLLYDSTEYTQPLYGGTDPGRINIGEAVINEKGEVVYEAHIITRNKRIPRLMAKRKAYRQASRRGERLRRKRRARKCGTTTMFPEGRKLPGYKDGVLAVKDIINTEAKFNNRKRPAGWLTPTARQCVQTHINGVRQICKILPVKYWTLEYNRFAFKRMDDGSIRGKDYQNNKTKQFDNVNDYIDYLQEGRCILCGCNSIKHHHHIIPKHKGGSDGPENIVGLCDDCHTKVHTNKAELDRVGKRKKYVGASIVNIAMPHIYDGLKNIFGNNLCVCKGRNTAKLRSEYGIGKEHGFDAVCVAS
;
A
#
# COMPACT_ATOMS: atom_id res chain seq x y z
N MET A 1 20.88 11.14 -18.33
CA MET A 1 22.13 10.55 -18.88
C MET A 1 21.77 9.26 -19.61
N TYR A 2 22.22 9.05 -20.86
CA TYR A 2 21.96 7.80 -21.57
C TYR A 2 23.04 6.76 -21.20
N VAL A 3 22.63 5.54 -20.87
CA VAL A 3 23.53 4.42 -20.61
C VAL A 3 22.93 3.16 -21.23
N VAL A 4 23.78 2.23 -21.66
CA VAL A 4 23.35 0.91 -22.15
C VAL A 4 23.61 -0.10 -21.04
N TYR A 5 22.55 -0.81 -20.63
CA TYR A 5 22.67 -1.92 -19.69
C TYR A 5 23.05 -3.19 -20.45
N VAL A 6 23.94 -3.99 -19.87
CA VAL A 6 24.55 -5.13 -20.55
C VAL A 6 24.31 -6.38 -19.72
N LEU A 7 23.88 -7.45 -20.38
CA LEU A 7 23.76 -8.79 -19.80
C LEU A 7 24.81 -9.70 -20.45
N ASN A 8 25.34 -10.64 -19.67
CA ASN A 8 26.17 -11.72 -20.20
C ASN A 8 25.31 -12.71 -21.04
N LYS A 9 25.96 -13.70 -21.62
CA LYS A 9 25.30 -14.75 -22.42
C LYS A 9 24.19 -15.49 -21.68
N ASP A 10 24.35 -15.73 -20.38
CA ASP A 10 23.37 -16.41 -19.52
C ASP A 10 22.24 -15.51 -19.02
N GLY A 11 22.33 -14.20 -19.24
CA GLY A 11 21.33 -13.22 -18.81
C GLY A 11 21.61 -12.57 -17.44
N SER A 12 22.75 -12.83 -16.82
CA SER A 12 23.22 -12.13 -15.62
C SER A 12 23.72 -10.72 -15.96
N PRO A 13 23.46 -9.72 -15.09
CA PRO A 13 23.82 -8.34 -15.37
C PRO A 13 25.32 -8.08 -15.25
N LEU A 14 25.85 -7.29 -16.19
CA LEU A 14 27.22 -6.77 -16.21
C LEU A 14 27.23 -5.26 -15.97
N MET A 15 28.44 -4.68 -15.92
CA MET A 15 28.59 -3.23 -15.83
C MET A 15 27.98 -2.53 -17.07
N PRO A 16 27.19 -1.47 -16.87
CA PRO A 16 26.61 -0.72 -17.98
C PRO A 16 27.70 0.11 -18.68
N THR A 17 27.44 0.49 -19.94
CA THR A 17 28.41 1.19 -20.78
C THR A 17 27.84 2.42 -21.46
N LYS A 18 28.70 3.43 -21.65
CA LYS A 18 28.44 4.62 -22.47
C LYS A 18 29.07 4.51 -23.87
N ARG A 19 29.71 3.39 -24.21
CA ARG A 19 30.39 3.18 -25.51
C ARG A 19 29.40 2.84 -26.63
N PHE A 20 28.49 3.77 -26.95
CA PHE A 20 27.38 3.53 -27.89
C PHE A 20 27.83 3.07 -29.28
N GLY A 21 28.95 3.60 -29.79
CA GLY A 21 29.51 3.19 -31.09
C GLY A 21 29.96 1.73 -31.10
N HIS A 22 30.52 1.24 -30.00
CA HIS A 22 30.89 -0.16 -29.85
C HIS A 22 29.65 -1.06 -29.76
N VAL A 23 28.66 -0.66 -28.95
CA VAL A 23 27.36 -1.36 -28.87
C VAL A 23 26.69 -1.47 -30.24
N ARG A 24 26.66 -0.40 -31.02
CA ARG A 24 26.08 -0.41 -32.37
C ARG A 24 26.82 -1.37 -33.30
N ARG A 25 28.15 -1.45 -33.23
CA ARG A 25 28.94 -2.42 -34.00
C ARG A 25 28.62 -3.86 -33.60
N MET A 26 28.56 -4.14 -32.29
CA MET A 26 28.20 -5.47 -31.78
C MET A 26 26.81 -5.93 -32.20
N LEU A 27 25.82 -5.02 -32.22
CA LEU A 27 24.48 -5.33 -32.69
C LEU A 27 24.45 -5.61 -34.20
N LYS A 28 25.25 -4.88 -35.00
CA LYS A 28 25.36 -5.12 -36.45
C LYS A 28 26.10 -6.41 -36.79
N SER A 29 27.14 -6.74 -36.03
CA SER A 29 27.93 -7.96 -36.23
C SER A 29 27.27 -9.23 -35.67
N GLY A 30 26.12 -9.10 -34.98
CA GLY A 30 25.44 -10.24 -34.36
C GLY A 30 26.10 -10.77 -33.10
N GLN A 31 27.05 -10.03 -32.51
CA GLN A 31 27.72 -10.41 -31.24
C GLN A 31 26.88 -10.10 -30.00
N ALA A 32 25.87 -9.24 -30.14
CA ALA A 32 24.91 -8.93 -29.09
C ALA A 32 23.50 -8.80 -29.68
N LYS A 33 22.48 -9.00 -28.85
CA LYS A 33 21.07 -8.77 -29.20
C LYS A 33 20.44 -7.74 -28.27
N ALA A 34 19.52 -6.93 -28.77
CA ALA A 34 18.72 -6.04 -27.94
C ALA A 34 17.59 -6.84 -27.26
N VAL A 35 17.49 -6.73 -25.93
CA VAL A 35 16.49 -7.44 -25.12
C VAL A 35 15.36 -6.50 -24.67
N SER A 36 15.68 -5.24 -24.41
CA SER A 36 14.70 -4.22 -24.02
C SER A 36 15.07 -2.87 -24.62
N THR A 37 14.07 -2.04 -24.89
CA THR A 37 14.25 -0.68 -25.41
C THR A 37 14.12 0.40 -24.34
N LYS A 38 13.40 0.13 -23.25
CA LYS A 38 13.20 1.06 -22.13
C LYS A 38 13.26 0.32 -20.79
N PRO A 39 14.38 0.41 -20.05
CA PRO A 39 15.65 0.97 -20.50
C PRO A 39 16.27 0.15 -21.64
N PHE A 40 17.23 0.72 -22.37
CA PHE A 40 17.91 0.00 -23.47
C PHE A 40 18.89 -1.03 -22.89
N VAL A 41 18.60 -2.31 -23.11
CA VAL A 41 19.38 -3.45 -22.59
C VAL A 41 19.82 -4.32 -23.75
N ILE A 42 21.11 -4.66 -23.76
CA ILE A 42 21.67 -5.65 -24.69
C ILE A 42 22.11 -6.90 -23.92
N GLN A 43 22.09 -8.04 -24.60
CA GLN A 43 22.64 -9.29 -24.12
C GLN A 43 23.75 -9.74 -25.08
N LEU A 44 24.94 -10.00 -24.52
CA LEU A 44 26.06 -10.53 -25.28
C LEU A 44 25.78 -11.99 -25.68
N LEU A 45 26.26 -12.41 -26.85
CA LEU A 45 26.10 -13.78 -27.36
C LEU A 45 27.40 -14.60 -27.30
N TYR A 46 28.48 -13.98 -26.81
CA TYR A 46 29.78 -14.57 -26.58
C TYR A 46 30.10 -14.58 -25.08
N ASP A 47 31.06 -15.41 -24.68
CA ASP A 47 31.45 -15.54 -23.28
C ASP A 47 32.24 -14.30 -22.82
N SER A 48 31.90 -13.77 -21.66
CA SER A 48 32.45 -12.54 -21.12
C SER A 48 32.92 -12.73 -19.69
N THR A 49 33.83 -11.88 -19.22
CA THR A 49 34.21 -11.84 -17.81
C THR A 49 33.02 -11.48 -16.93
N GLU A 50 32.94 -12.07 -15.73
CA GLU A 50 31.90 -11.78 -14.73
C GLU A 50 32.31 -10.69 -13.73
N TYR A 51 33.48 -10.09 -13.92
CA TYR A 51 34.00 -9.06 -13.03
C TYR A 51 33.09 -7.83 -13.04
N THR A 52 32.58 -7.46 -11.87
CA THR A 52 31.72 -6.29 -11.65
C THR A 52 32.25 -5.46 -10.50
N GLN A 53 32.05 -4.14 -10.60
CA GLN A 53 32.35 -3.22 -9.51
C GLN A 53 31.13 -3.08 -8.60
N PRO A 54 31.32 -2.83 -7.30
CA PRO A 54 30.22 -2.57 -6.39
C PRO A 54 29.34 -1.40 -6.85
N LEU A 55 28.04 -1.64 -6.88
CA LEU A 55 27.02 -0.62 -7.07
C LEU A 55 26.12 -0.53 -5.83
N TYR A 56 25.69 0.68 -5.53
CA TYR A 56 24.92 1.04 -4.34
C TYR A 56 23.55 1.54 -4.79
N GLY A 57 22.49 0.83 -4.42
CA GLY A 57 21.13 1.22 -4.69
C GLY A 57 20.50 1.98 -3.52
N GLY A 58 19.52 2.82 -3.79
CA GLY A 58 18.78 3.57 -2.79
C GLY A 58 17.30 3.64 -3.11
N THR A 59 16.46 3.40 -2.09
CA THR A 59 15.00 3.56 -2.18
C THR A 59 14.54 4.69 -1.26
N ASP A 60 13.89 5.69 -1.85
CA ASP A 60 13.01 6.63 -1.14
C ASP A 60 11.55 6.12 -1.21
N PRO A 61 11.02 5.54 -0.13
CA PRO A 61 9.74 4.87 -0.15
C PRO A 61 8.57 5.85 -0.04
N GLY A 62 7.63 5.71 -0.95
CA GLY A 62 6.41 6.50 -0.93
C GLY A 62 5.17 5.75 -1.36
N ARG A 63 4.00 6.32 -1.03
CA ARG A 63 2.72 5.68 -1.41
C ARG A 63 2.47 5.78 -2.90
N ILE A 64 2.76 6.93 -3.50
CA ILE A 64 2.38 7.29 -4.88
C ILE A 64 3.63 7.38 -5.74
N ASN A 65 4.62 8.11 -5.24
CA ASN A 65 5.90 8.33 -5.88
C ASN A 65 6.91 7.54 -5.06
N ILE A 66 7.68 6.68 -5.72
CA ILE A 66 8.80 5.96 -5.12
C ILE A 66 10.03 6.38 -5.93
N GLY A 67 11.07 6.85 -5.25
CA GLY A 67 12.36 7.12 -5.86
C GLY A 67 13.24 5.89 -5.75
N GLU A 68 13.85 5.47 -6.85
CA GLU A 68 14.87 4.43 -6.86
C GLU A 68 16.09 4.96 -7.62
N ALA A 69 17.28 4.78 -7.06
CA ALA A 69 18.53 5.18 -7.71
C ALA A 69 19.62 4.12 -7.51
N VAL A 70 20.60 4.12 -8.41
CA VAL A 70 21.83 3.32 -8.27
C VAL A 70 23.02 4.20 -8.62
N ILE A 71 24.03 4.20 -7.76
CA ILE A 71 25.29 4.92 -7.92
C ILE A 71 26.48 3.95 -7.91
N ASN A 72 27.62 4.42 -8.43
CA ASN A 72 28.91 3.75 -8.27
C ASN A 72 29.68 4.30 -7.05
N GLU A 73 30.83 3.73 -6.75
CA GLU A 73 31.72 4.16 -5.65
C GLU A 73 32.17 5.63 -5.74
N LYS A 74 32.11 6.24 -6.94
CA LYS A 74 32.46 7.65 -7.15
C LYS A 74 31.28 8.60 -6.94
N GLY A 75 30.10 8.08 -6.60
CA GLY A 75 28.87 8.87 -6.47
C GLY A 75 28.19 9.20 -7.80
N GLU A 76 28.63 8.63 -8.93
CA GLU A 76 28.00 8.87 -10.23
C GLU A 76 26.73 8.04 -10.37
N VAL A 77 25.65 8.67 -10.81
CA VAL A 77 24.36 8.02 -11.04
C VAL A 77 24.42 7.11 -12.27
N VAL A 78 24.13 5.83 -12.06
CA VAL A 78 24.11 4.77 -13.08
C VAL A 78 22.66 4.44 -13.50
N TYR A 79 21.72 4.59 -12.57
CA TYR A 79 20.30 4.41 -12.81
C TYR A 79 19.49 5.32 -11.90
N GLU A 80 18.39 5.83 -12.43
CA GLU A 80 17.41 6.60 -11.68
C GLU A 80 16.02 6.28 -12.23
N ALA A 81 15.06 6.03 -11.34
CA ALA A 81 13.68 5.85 -11.70
C ALA A 81 12.74 6.50 -10.69
N HIS A 82 11.72 7.15 -11.23
CA HIS A 82 10.57 7.61 -10.48
C HIS A 82 9.38 6.70 -10.78
N ILE A 83 9.02 5.86 -9.80
CA ILE A 83 7.95 4.87 -9.95
C ILE A 83 6.63 5.48 -9.44
N ILE A 84 5.67 5.64 -10.35
CA ILE A 84 4.32 6.08 -10.02
C ILE A 84 3.43 4.87 -9.74
N THR A 85 2.95 4.74 -8.50
CA THR A 85 2.11 3.62 -8.09
C THR A 85 0.63 3.86 -8.35
N ARG A 86 -0.11 2.76 -8.53
CA ARG A 86 -1.58 2.76 -8.58
C ARG A 86 -2.28 2.69 -7.22
N ASN A 87 -1.56 2.87 -6.11
CA ASN A 87 -2.09 2.66 -4.74
C ASN A 87 -3.34 3.50 -4.43
N LYS A 88 -3.46 4.72 -5.00
CA LYS A 88 -4.67 5.56 -4.86
C LYS A 88 -5.93 4.89 -5.42
N ARG A 89 -5.80 4.06 -6.46
CA ARG A 89 -6.92 3.39 -7.14
C ARG A 89 -7.35 2.09 -6.45
N ILE A 90 -6.48 1.49 -5.64
CA ILE A 90 -6.74 0.18 -5.01
C ILE A 90 -8.02 0.16 -4.16
N PRO A 91 -8.30 1.15 -3.28
CA PRO A 91 -9.55 1.18 -2.52
C PRO A 91 -10.80 1.15 -3.43
N ARG A 92 -10.79 1.94 -4.51
CA ARG A 92 -11.89 1.96 -5.50
C ARG A 92 -12.04 0.61 -6.21
N LEU A 93 -10.94 -0.02 -6.60
CA LEU A 93 -10.96 -1.35 -7.24
C LEU A 93 -11.48 -2.42 -6.27
N MET A 94 -11.10 -2.37 -4.99
CA MET A 94 -11.60 -3.29 -3.96
C MET A 94 -13.09 -3.07 -3.68
N ALA A 95 -13.56 -1.82 -3.66
CA ALA A 95 -14.97 -1.48 -3.56
C ALA A 95 -15.78 -2.02 -4.75
N LYS A 96 -15.29 -1.81 -5.98
CA LYS A 96 -15.91 -2.36 -7.21
C LYS A 96 -15.98 -3.89 -7.17
N ARG A 97 -14.89 -4.55 -6.74
CA ARG A 97 -14.85 -6.01 -6.56
C ARG A 97 -15.85 -6.49 -5.50
N LYS A 98 -16.03 -5.75 -4.40
CA LYS A 98 -17.05 -6.05 -3.37
C LYS A 98 -18.46 -5.91 -3.97
N ALA A 99 -18.74 -4.84 -4.69
CA ALA A 99 -20.03 -4.57 -5.31
C ALA A 99 -20.45 -5.69 -6.28
N TYR A 100 -19.57 -6.11 -7.20
CA TYR A 100 -19.88 -7.24 -8.10
C TYR A 100 -20.16 -8.55 -7.36
N ARG A 101 -19.41 -8.84 -6.30
CA ARG A 101 -19.67 -10.04 -5.48
C ARG A 101 -21.04 -9.97 -4.80
N GLN A 102 -21.44 -8.79 -4.33
CA GLN A 102 -22.76 -8.59 -3.72
C GLN A 102 -23.88 -8.71 -4.77
N ALA A 103 -23.70 -8.10 -5.94
CA ALA A 103 -24.65 -8.17 -7.04
C ALA A 103 -24.86 -9.62 -7.52
N SER A 104 -23.79 -10.40 -7.73
CA SER A 104 -23.92 -11.81 -8.11
C SER A 104 -24.66 -12.63 -7.03
N ARG A 105 -24.39 -12.37 -5.74
CA ARG A 105 -25.11 -13.04 -4.63
C ARG A 105 -26.60 -12.70 -4.57
N ARG A 106 -26.96 -11.42 -4.77
CA ARG A 106 -28.35 -10.95 -4.69
C ARG A 106 -29.14 -11.13 -5.99
N GLY A 107 -28.48 -11.24 -7.14
CA GLY A 107 -29.12 -11.37 -8.44
C GLY A 107 -28.96 -12.76 -9.03
N GLU A 108 -27.85 -12.95 -9.73
CA GLU A 108 -27.55 -14.12 -10.56
C GLU A 108 -27.69 -15.45 -9.81
N ARG A 109 -27.16 -15.54 -8.58
CA ARG A 109 -27.28 -16.75 -7.74
C ARG A 109 -28.72 -17.02 -7.32
N LEU A 110 -29.48 -15.99 -6.92
CA LEU A 110 -30.90 -16.15 -6.60
C LEU A 110 -31.72 -16.54 -7.84
N ARG A 111 -31.38 -16.01 -9.02
CA ARG A 111 -32.02 -16.40 -10.29
C ARG A 111 -31.77 -17.87 -10.62
N ARG A 112 -30.53 -18.35 -10.47
CA ARG A 112 -30.20 -19.79 -10.63
C ARG A 112 -30.97 -20.67 -9.66
N LYS A 113 -31.06 -20.27 -8.38
CA LYS A 113 -31.87 -20.98 -7.38
C LYS A 113 -33.35 -21.07 -7.77
N ARG A 114 -33.95 -19.94 -8.19
CA ARG A 114 -35.35 -19.90 -8.65
C ARG A 114 -35.57 -20.82 -9.86
N ARG A 115 -34.65 -20.83 -10.82
CA ARG A 115 -34.72 -21.72 -11.99
C ARG A 115 -34.61 -23.19 -11.60
N ALA A 116 -33.66 -23.55 -10.72
CA ALA A 116 -33.52 -24.93 -10.25
C ALA A 116 -34.78 -25.43 -9.55
N ARG A 117 -35.41 -24.60 -8.70
CA ARG A 117 -36.72 -24.92 -8.08
C ARG A 117 -37.82 -25.10 -9.13
N LYS A 118 -37.92 -24.19 -10.11
CA LYS A 118 -38.92 -24.28 -11.19
C LYS A 118 -38.76 -25.55 -12.03
N CYS A 119 -37.53 -25.97 -12.30
CA CYS A 119 -37.22 -27.14 -13.12
C CYS A 119 -37.14 -28.45 -12.31
N GLY A 120 -37.39 -28.43 -11.00
CA GLY A 120 -37.28 -29.62 -10.13
C GLY A 120 -35.86 -30.16 -9.94
N THR A 121 -34.81 -29.49 -10.47
CA THR A 121 -33.43 -29.99 -10.47
C THR A 121 -32.67 -29.64 -9.18
N THR A 122 -33.35 -29.58 -8.04
CA THR A 122 -32.75 -29.15 -6.78
C THR A 122 -32.15 -30.35 -6.05
N THR A 123 -30.84 -30.34 -5.79
CA THR A 123 -30.20 -31.39 -4.98
C THR A 123 -30.43 -31.14 -3.50
N MET A 124 -30.93 -32.16 -2.79
CA MET A 124 -31.11 -32.16 -1.33
C MET A 124 -29.97 -32.91 -0.64
N PHE A 125 -29.58 -32.44 0.53
CA PHE A 125 -28.60 -33.11 1.40
C PHE A 125 -29.25 -33.32 2.78
N PRO A 126 -30.02 -34.41 2.99
CA PRO A 126 -30.83 -34.62 4.19
C PRO A 126 -30.00 -34.68 5.47
N GLU A 127 -28.83 -35.32 5.41
CA GLU A 127 -27.87 -35.43 6.51
C GLU A 127 -26.93 -34.21 6.60
N GLY A 128 -27.10 -33.24 5.69
CA GLY A 128 -26.23 -32.08 5.49
C GLY A 128 -25.08 -32.34 4.49
N ARG A 129 -24.29 -31.30 4.20
CA ARG A 129 -23.11 -31.43 3.30
C ARG A 129 -21.80 -31.29 4.08
N LYS A 130 -20.88 -32.26 3.89
CA LYS A 130 -19.48 -32.14 4.35
C LYS A 130 -18.71 -31.20 3.40
N LEU A 131 -18.18 -30.10 3.94
CA LEU A 131 -17.40 -29.13 3.16
C LEU A 131 -15.90 -29.42 3.30
N PRO A 132 -15.08 -29.19 2.25
CA PRO A 132 -13.63 -29.29 2.35
C PRO A 132 -13.06 -28.42 3.48
N GLY A 133 -12.26 -29.01 4.38
CA GLY A 133 -11.64 -28.31 5.51
C GLY A 133 -12.52 -28.14 6.76
N TYR A 134 -13.71 -28.74 6.80
CA TYR A 134 -14.54 -28.83 7.99
C TYR A 134 -14.24 -30.17 8.67
N LYS A 135 -13.50 -30.14 9.79
CA LYS A 135 -13.02 -31.36 10.47
C LYS A 135 -14.15 -32.10 11.20
N ASP A 136 -15.05 -31.36 11.86
CA ASP A 136 -16.13 -31.92 12.66
C ASP A 136 -17.49 -31.30 12.28
N GLY A 137 -18.43 -32.16 11.88
CA GLY A 137 -19.83 -31.82 11.68
C GLY A 137 -20.30 -31.74 10.21
N VAL A 138 -21.60 -31.96 10.04
CA VAL A 138 -22.30 -31.77 8.78
C VAL A 138 -23.08 -30.45 8.84
N LEU A 139 -22.88 -29.56 7.87
CA LEU A 139 -23.62 -28.29 7.85
C LEU A 139 -24.97 -28.53 7.17
N ALA A 140 -26.07 -28.31 7.90
CA ALA A 140 -27.40 -28.26 7.31
C ALA A 140 -27.50 -27.02 6.40
N VAL A 141 -27.44 -27.20 5.08
CA VAL A 141 -27.55 -26.11 4.12
C VAL A 141 -28.94 -26.13 3.50
N LYS A 142 -29.74 -25.08 3.76
CA LYS A 142 -31.13 -24.97 3.25
C LYS A 142 -31.29 -24.92 1.72
N ASP A 143 -30.22 -24.67 0.94
CA ASP A 143 -30.26 -24.57 -0.52
C ASP A 143 -28.86 -24.78 -1.14
N ILE A 144 -28.81 -25.13 -2.44
CA ILE A 144 -27.59 -25.16 -3.27
C ILE A 144 -26.71 -23.91 -3.04
N ILE A 145 -25.51 -24.13 -2.51
CA ILE A 145 -24.38 -23.19 -2.58
C ILE A 145 -23.26 -23.87 -3.36
N ASN A 146 -23.10 -23.50 -4.64
CA ASN A 146 -22.02 -24.02 -5.48
C ASN A 146 -20.68 -23.30 -5.20
N THR A 147 -20.40 -23.00 -3.93
CA THR A 147 -19.15 -22.38 -3.49
C THR A 147 -18.87 -22.78 -2.05
N GLU A 148 -17.65 -23.24 -1.78
CA GLU A 148 -17.17 -23.54 -0.43
C GLU A 148 -17.48 -22.39 0.55
N ALA A 149 -17.93 -22.73 1.76
CA ALA A 149 -18.14 -21.76 2.82
C ALA A 149 -16.78 -21.15 3.20
N LYS A 150 -16.52 -19.93 2.71
CA LYS A 150 -15.29 -19.15 2.96
C LYS A 150 -15.20 -18.62 4.40
N PHE A 151 -15.78 -19.29 5.40
CA PHE A 151 -15.66 -18.87 6.79
C PHE A 151 -14.19 -18.92 7.25
N ASN A 152 -13.47 -20.00 6.90
CA ASN A 152 -12.04 -20.14 7.17
C ASN A 152 -11.17 -19.08 6.45
N ASN A 153 -11.64 -18.56 5.30
CA ASN A 153 -10.99 -17.48 4.56
C ASN A 153 -11.19 -16.07 5.17
N ARG A 154 -11.91 -15.95 6.31
CA ARG A 154 -12.09 -14.67 7.02
C ARG A 154 -11.04 -14.43 8.10
N LYS A 155 -10.38 -15.48 8.61
CA LYS A 155 -9.26 -15.31 9.54
C LYS A 155 -8.09 -14.70 8.76
N ARG A 156 -7.66 -13.53 9.20
CA ARG A 156 -6.46 -12.87 8.68
C ARG A 156 -5.27 -13.52 9.38
N PRO A 157 -4.31 -14.11 8.66
CA PRO A 157 -3.12 -14.66 9.29
C PRO A 157 -2.29 -13.56 9.97
N ALA A 158 -1.38 -13.95 10.86
CA ALA A 158 -0.37 -13.03 11.39
C ALA A 158 0.41 -12.39 10.23
N GLY A 159 0.71 -11.08 10.34
CA GLY A 159 1.35 -10.32 9.26
C GLY A 159 0.45 -10.02 8.05
N TRP A 160 -0.87 -10.22 8.16
CA TRP A 160 -1.78 -9.87 7.06
C TRP A 160 -1.79 -8.38 6.78
N LEU A 161 -1.45 -8.02 5.55
CA LEU A 161 -1.54 -6.66 5.03
C LEU A 161 -2.85 -6.40 4.31
N THR A 162 -3.37 -5.17 4.47
CA THR A 162 -4.47 -4.68 3.63
C THR A 162 -4.06 -4.70 2.15
N PRO A 163 -5.01 -4.84 1.20
CA PRO A 163 -4.67 -4.84 -0.23
C PRO A 163 -3.86 -3.62 -0.68
N THR A 164 -4.13 -2.44 -0.10
CA THR A 164 -3.40 -1.20 -0.40
C THR A 164 -1.97 -1.25 0.15
N ALA A 165 -1.78 -1.67 1.40
CA ALA A 165 -0.43 -1.82 1.96
C ALA A 165 0.37 -2.90 1.23
N ARG A 166 -0.26 -4.03 0.89
CA ARG A 166 0.36 -5.11 0.11
C ARG A 166 0.81 -4.64 -1.27
N GLN A 167 -0.03 -3.90 -2.00
CA GLN A 167 0.35 -3.32 -3.30
C GLN A 167 1.52 -2.35 -3.13
N CYS A 168 1.56 -1.55 -2.05
CA CYS A 168 2.68 -0.68 -1.72
C CYS A 168 3.97 -1.49 -1.58
N VAL A 169 4.00 -2.50 -0.71
CA VAL A 169 5.16 -3.39 -0.50
C VAL A 169 5.62 -4.03 -1.81
N GLN A 170 4.68 -4.63 -2.56
CA GLN A 170 4.99 -5.33 -3.80
C GLN A 170 5.57 -4.40 -4.87
N THR A 171 5.13 -3.14 -4.93
CA THR A 171 5.61 -2.18 -5.94
C THR A 171 7.07 -1.82 -5.68
N HIS A 172 7.46 -1.60 -4.41
CA HIS A 172 8.86 -1.31 -4.04
C HIS A 172 9.76 -2.52 -4.36
N ILE A 173 9.41 -3.70 -3.83
CA ILE A 173 10.21 -4.91 -4.05
C ILE A 173 10.34 -5.25 -5.54
N ASN A 174 9.27 -5.09 -6.32
CA ASN A 174 9.33 -5.35 -7.75
C ASN A 174 10.14 -4.30 -8.52
N GLY A 175 10.17 -3.05 -8.08
CA GLY A 175 11.04 -2.00 -8.64
C GLY A 175 12.50 -2.39 -8.48
N VAL A 176 12.92 -2.68 -7.25
CA VAL A 176 14.27 -3.15 -6.95
C VAL A 176 14.64 -4.40 -7.73
N ARG A 177 13.76 -5.41 -7.79
CA ARG A 177 14.01 -6.62 -8.60
C ARG A 177 14.18 -6.35 -10.08
N GLN A 178 13.49 -5.35 -10.64
CA GLN A 178 13.69 -4.98 -12.04
C GLN A 178 15.05 -4.32 -12.27
N ILE A 179 15.52 -3.53 -11.30
CA ILE A 179 16.85 -2.92 -11.33
C ILE A 179 17.93 -4.01 -11.25
N CYS A 180 17.82 -4.95 -10.31
CA CYS A 180 18.77 -6.07 -10.16
C CYS A 180 18.81 -7.01 -11.37
N LYS A 181 17.81 -6.98 -12.26
CA LYS A 181 17.85 -7.75 -13.53
C LYS A 181 18.77 -7.13 -14.58
N ILE A 182 19.07 -5.84 -14.47
CA ILE A 182 19.83 -5.09 -15.48
C ILE A 182 21.14 -4.51 -14.94
N LEU A 183 21.32 -4.53 -13.62
CA LEU A 183 22.50 -4.02 -12.93
C LEU A 183 22.99 -4.98 -11.84
N PRO A 184 24.32 -5.17 -11.71
CA PRO A 184 24.92 -5.99 -10.66
C PRO A 184 25.00 -5.20 -9.33
N VAL A 185 23.85 -4.90 -8.74
CA VAL A 185 23.77 -4.12 -7.49
C VAL A 185 24.16 -4.98 -6.29
N LYS A 186 25.14 -4.52 -5.49
CA LYS A 186 25.68 -5.27 -4.36
C LYS A 186 25.13 -4.81 -3.01
N TYR A 187 24.95 -3.49 -2.86
CA TYR A 187 24.46 -2.85 -1.64
C TYR A 187 23.17 -2.10 -1.90
N TRP A 188 22.30 -2.02 -0.89
CA TRP A 188 21.05 -1.29 -1.00
C TRP A 188 20.75 -0.51 0.27
N THR A 189 20.32 0.74 0.14
CA THR A 189 19.93 1.58 1.26
C THR A 189 18.44 1.90 1.18
N LEU A 190 17.74 1.74 2.29
CA LEU A 190 16.33 2.12 2.42
C LEU A 190 16.19 3.33 3.35
N GLU A 191 15.48 4.36 2.90
CA GLU A 191 15.07 5.44 3.80
C GLU A 191 13.92 4.98 4.70
N TYR A 192 14.24 4.64 5.95
CA TYR A 192 13.26 4.11 6.89
C TYR A 192 12.66 5.23 7.75
N ASN A 193 11.57 5.81 7.25
CA ASN A 193 10.81 6.82 7.98
C ASN A 193 9.62 6.21 8.76
N ARG A 194 9.64 6.37 10.09
CA ARG A 194 8.51 6.03 10.96
C ARG A 194 7.77 7.30 11.36
N PHE A 195 6.58 7.48 10.82
CA PHE A 195 5.76 8.66 11.10
C PHE A 195 5.05 8.53 12.44
N ALA A 196 5.30 9.49 13.33
CA ALA A 196 4.60 9.63 14.60
C ALA A 196 3.54 10.75 14.47
N PHE A 197 2.36 10.41 13.95
CA PHE A 197 1.32 11.40 13.57
C PHE A 197 0.92 12.33 14.71
N LYS A 198 0.80 11.82 15.95
CA LYS A 198 0.51 12.65 17.13
C LYS A 198 1.55 13.75 17.32
N ARG A 199 2.84 13.41 17.27
CA ARG A 199 3.93 14.39 17.41
C ARG A 199 4.03 15.35 16.21
N MET A 200 3.53 14.94 15.05
CA MET A 200 3.44 15.84 13.89
C MET A 200 2.31 16.86 14.05
N ASP A 201 1.18 16.46 14.63
CA ASP A 201 0.09 17.40 14.93
C ASP A 201 0.42 18.28 16.16
N ASP A 202 1.17 17.75 17.13
CA ASP A 202 1.61 18.47 18.33
C ASP A 202 3.05 18.09 18.71
N GLY A 203 3.99 19.00 18.43
CA GLY A 203 5.42 18.79 18.64
C GLY A 203 5.85 18.63 20.11
N SER A 204 4.97 18.92 21.07
CA SER A 204 5.26 18.79 22.49
C SER A 204 5.18 17.34 23.00
N ILE A 205 4.49 16.46 22.27
CA ILE A 205 4.18 15.09 22.70
C ILE A 205 5.45 14.23 22.82
N ARG A 206 5.68 13.66 24.02
CA ARG A 206 6.81 12.78 24.33
C ARG A 206 6.39 11.54 25.12
N GLY A 207 7.08 10.41 24.89
CA GLY A 207 6.97 9.20 25.74
C GLY A 207 5.54 8.76 26.07
N LYS A 208 5.15 8.93 27.34
CA LYS A 208 3.84 8.50 27.88
C LYS A 208 2.65 9.28 27.31
N ASP A 209 2.86 10.46 26.73
CA ASP A 209 1.80 11.28 26.13
C ASP A 209 1.09 10.59 24.96
N TYR A 210 1.79 9.66 24.29
CA TYR A 210 1.17 8.84 23.23
C TYR A 210 0.05 7.95 23.76
N GLN A 211 0.15 7.51 25.02
CA GLN A 211 -0.80 6.65 25.72
C GLN A 211 -1.89 7.45 26.45
N ASN A 212 -1.68 8.76 26.65
CA ASN A 212 -2.59 9.66 27.36
C ASN A 212 -3.40 10.53 26.40
N ASN A 213 -4.31 9.93 25.62
CA ASN A 213 -5.26 10.69 24.80
C ASN A 213 -6.51 11.10 25.58
N LYS A 214 -7.22 12.11 25.06
CA LYS A 214 -8.50 12.60 25.60
C LYS A 214 -9.58 11.51 25.71
N THR A 215 -9.49 10.48 24.88
CA THR A 215 -10.41 9.33 24.88
C THR A 215 -9.93 8.17 25.76
N LYS A 216 -8.81 8.29 26.50
CA LYS A 216 -8.21 7.16 27.24
C LYS A 216 -9.15 6.58 28.30
N GLN A 217 -9.96 7.45 28.91
CA GLN A 217 -10.90 7.10 29.97
C GLN A 217 -12.21 6.50 29.43
N PHE A 218 -12.34 6.34 28.12
CA PHE A 218 -13.56 5.91 27.45
C PHE A 218 -13.27 4.65 26.62
N ASP A 219 -14.21 3.71 26.57
CA ASP A 219 -14.03 2.45 25.85
C ASP A 219 -13.95 2.69 24.34
N ASN A 220 -14.67 3.69 23.84
CA ASN A 220 -14.63 4.08 22.44
C ASN A 220 -14.92 5.58 22.21
N VAL A 221 -14.82 6.01 20.94
CA VAL A 221 -15.03 7.42 20.57
C VAL A 221 -16.47 7.88 20.80
N ASN A 222 -17.45 6.99 20.67
CA ASN A 222 -18.86 7.33 20.88
C ASN A 222 -19.13 7.65 22.34
N ASP A 223 -18.61 6.87 23.28
CA ASP A 223 -18.79 7.14 24.72
C ASP A 223 -18.16 8.50 25.10
N TYR A 224 -17.03 8.84 24.48
CA TYR A 224 -16.42 10.16 24.65
C TYR A 224 -17.30 11.29 24.10
N ILE A 225 -17.98 11.07 22.97
CA ILE A 225 -18.94 12.04 22.42
C ILE A 225 -20.18 12.17 23.31
N ASP A 226 -20.67 11.06 23.85
CA ASP A 226 -21.80 11.05 24.77
C ASP A 226 -21.46 11.82 26.03
N TYR A 227 -20.25 11.64 26.58
CA TYR A 227 -19.74 12.44 27.69
C TYR A 227 -19.66 13.94 27.35
N LEU A 228 -19.07 14.31 26.21
CA LEU A 228 -18.94 15.71 25.79
C LEU A 228 -20.28 16.42 25.55
N GLN A 229 -21.32 15.66 25.24
CA GLN A 229 -22.65 16.17 24.97
C GLN A 229 -23.64 15.92 26.11
N GLU A 230 -23.16 15.46 27.27
CA GLU A 230 -23.98 15.10 28.44
C GLU A 230 -25.12 14.13 28.10
N GLY A 231 -24.89 13.23 27.13
CA GLY A 231 -25.89 12.28 26.63
C GLY A 231 -27.02 12.90 25.80
N ARG A 232 -26.96 14.21 25.49
CA ARG A 232 -28.01 14.95 24.79
C ARG A 232 -27.66 15.21 23.32
N CYS A 233 -28.69 15.25 22.49
CA CYS A 233 -28.60 15.58 21.07
C CYS A 233 -28.05 16.99 20.88
N ILE A 234 -26.99 17.13 20.07
CA ILE A 234 -26.34 18.44 19.88
C ILE A 234 -27.24 19.46 19.19
N LEU A 235 -28.24 19.00 18.42
CA LEU A 235 -29.08 19.87 17.60
C LEU A 235 -30.32 20.38 18.34
N CYS A 236 -31.01 19.51 19.09
CA CYS A 236 -32.20 19.92 19.83
C CYS A 236 -31.95 20.16 21.32
N GLY A 237 -30.86 19.65 21.90
CA GLY A 237 -30.57 19.76 23.33
C GLY A 237 -31.50 18.97 24.27
N CYS A 238 -32.69 18.56 23.82
CA CYS A 238 -33.70 17.95 24.69
C CYS A 238 -33.65 16.41 24.72
N ASN A 239 -33.35 15.77 23.60
CA ASN A 239 -33.45 14.31 23.45
C ASN A 239 -32.12 13.62 23.70
N SER A 240 -32.17 12.34 24.11
CA SER A 240 -30.98 11.51 24.25
C SER A 240 -30.33 11.18 22.90
N ILE A 241 -29.02 10.94 22.92
CA ILE A 241 -28.27 10.49 21.74
C ILE A 241 -28.69 9.06 21.37
N LYS A 242 -29.03 8.87 20.09
CA LYS A 242 -29.35 7.56 19.50
C LYS A 242 -28.42 7.21 18.34
N HIS A 243 -27.82 8.22 17.72
CA HIS A 243 -26.96 8.06 16.56
C HIS A 243 -25.70 8.93 16.65
N HIS A 244 -24.55 8.32 16.36
CA HIS A 244 -23.28 9.02 16.16
C HIS A 244 -23.07 9.30 14.67
N HIS A 245 -23.22 10.56 14.30
CA HIS A 245 -23.21 11.02 12.92
C HIS A 245 -21.85 11.62 12.53
N HIS A 246 -21.37 11.31 11.32
CA HIS A 246 -20.16 11.91 10.76
C HIS A 246 -20.48 13.24 10.08
N ILE A 247 -19.98 14.36 10.63
CA ILE A 247 -20.20 15.70 10.07
C ILE A 247 -19.77 15.76 8.60
N ILE A 248 -18.52 15.37 8.31
CA ILE A 248 -18.09 15.05 6.94
C ILE A 248 -18.30 13.55 6.73
N PRO A 249 -19.12 13.13 5.75
CA PRO A 249 -19.36 11.71 5.50
C PRO A 249 -18.08 10.92 5.22
N LYS A 250 -18.01 9.68 5.71
CA LYS A 250 -16.85 8.78 5.50
C LYS A 250 -16.49 8.60 4.03
N HIS A 251 -17.47 8.52 3.14
CA HIS A 251 -17.24 8.37 1.69
C HIS A 251 -16.64 9.62 1.05
N LYS A 252 -16.79 10.81 1.67
CA LYS A 252 -16.10 12.05 1.31
C LYS A 252 -14.76 12.21 2.03
N GLY A 253 -14.32 11.22 2.80
CA GLY A 253 -13.02 11.24 3.50
C GLY A 253 -13.05 11.83 4.91
N GLY A 254 -14.23 11.91 5.54
CA GLY A 254 -14.35 12.31 6.95
C GLY A 254 -13.53 11.45 7.91
N SER A 255 -13.00 12.09 8.95
CA SER A 255 -12.28 11.46 10.06
C SER A 255 -13.20 10.52 10.84
N ASP A 256 -12.63 9.46 11.43
CA ASP A 256 -13.31 8.63 12.43
C ASP A 256 -12.99 9.12 13.87
N GLY A 257 -12.26 10.22 14.01
CA GLY A 257 -11.97 10.86 15.29
C GLY A 257 -13.13 11.70 15.83
N PRO A 258 -13.09 12.04 17.13
CA PRO A 258 -14.17 12.78 17.79
C PRO A 258 -14.44 14.15 17.17
N GLU A 259 -13.43 14.76 16.54
CA GLU A 259 -13.55 16.05 15.85
C GLU A 259 -14.47 16.04 14.60
N ASN A 260 -14.94 14.87 14.16
CA ASN A 260 -15.83 14.73 13.02
C ASN A 260 -17.11 13.92 13.36
N ILE A 261 -17.37 13.69 14.64
CA ILE A 261 -18.51 12.89 15.10
C ILE A 261 -19.35 13.72 16.07
N VAL A 262 -20.68 13.62 15.94
CA VAL A 262 -21.65 14.23 16.86
C VAL A 262 -22.76 13.25 17.20
N GLY A 263 -23.28 13.32 18.41
CA GLY A 263 -24.45 12.59 18.87
C GLY A 263 -25.75 13.31 18.52
N LEU A 264 -26.70 12.59 17.91
CA LEU A 264 -28.01 13.08 17.51
C LEU A 264 -29.12 12.11 17.97
N CYS A 265 -30.31 12.63 18.21
CA CYS A 265 -31.53 11.81 18.36
C CYS A 265 -32.07 11.38 16.99
N ASP A 266 -33.00 10.43 16.96
CA ASP A 266 -33.56 9.86 15.71
C ASP A 266 -34.13 10.93 14.76
N ASP A 267 -34.90 11.88 15.29
CA ASP A 267 -35.52 12.95 14.50
C ASP A 267 -34.48 13.88 13.87
N CYS A 268 -33.54 14.36 14.69
CA CYS A 268 -32.51 15.30 14.24
C CYS A 268 -31.53 14.63 13.28
N HIS A 269 -31.18 13.36 13.53
CA HIS A 269 -30.36 12.56 12.63
C HIS A 269 -31.01 12.44 11.25
N THR A 270 -32.32 12.15 11.21
CA THR A 270 -33.08 12.10 9.95
C THR A 270 -33.11 13.44 9.23
N LYS A 271 -33.31 14.55 9.95
CA LYS A 271 -33.29 15.91 9.37
C LYS A 271 -31.94 16.25 8.76
N VAL A 272 -30.84 15.98 9.47
CA VAL A 272 -29.48 16.20 8.96
C VAL A 272 -29.19 15.31 7.76
N HIS A 273 -29.61 14.04 7.78
CA HIS A 273 -29.44 13.13 6.64
C HIS A 273 -30.22 13.53 5.39
N THR A 274 -31.36 14.20 5.56
CA THR A 274 -32.23 14.68 4.46
C THR A 274 -31.95 16.12 4.06
N ASN A 275 -30.88 16.74 4.57
CA ASN A 275 -30.53 18.15 4.36
C ASN A 275 -31.65 19.14 4.77
N LYS A 276 -32.49 18.75 5.74
CA LYS A 276 -33.53 19.61 6.33
C LYS A 276 -33.05 20.38 7.57
N ALA A 277 -31.85 20.07 8.05
CA ALA A 277 -31.17 20.77 9.13
C ALA A 277 -29.66 20.71 8.90
N GLU A 278 -28.96 21.78 9.25
CA GLU A 278 -27.51 21.87 9.16
C GLU A 278 -26.86 21.73 10.53
N LEU A 279 -25.65 21.20 10.55
CA LEU A 279 -24.81 21.15 11.75
C LEU A 279 -23.88 22.35 11.72
N ASP A 280 -23.92 23.17 12.76
CA ASP A 280 -23.09 24.38 12.89
C ASP A 280 -21.64 24.08 13.30
N ARG A 281 -21.13 22.90 12.92
CA ARG A 281 -19.79 22.41 13.26
C ARG A 281 -19.02 22.05 12.01
N VAL A 282 -17.74 22.39 12.01
CA VAL A 282 -16.82 22.03 10.93
C VAL A 282 -16.14 20.69 11.26
N GLY A 283 -16.56 19.63 10.57
CA GLY A 283 -15.93 18.32 10.68
C GLY A 283 -14.53 18.29 10.08
N LYS A 284 -13.68 17.34 10.52
CA LYS A 284 -12.35 17.14 9.93
C LYS A 284 -12.28 15.94 9.00
N ARG A 285 -11.44 16.04 7.97
CA ARG A 285 -11.08 14.92 7.08
C ARG A 285 -9.93 14.12 7.67
N LYS A 286 -9.77 12.87 7.21
CA LYS A 286 -8.64 12.01 7.60
C LYS A 286 -7.32 12.65 7.21
N LYS A 287 -6.46 12.91 8.20
CA LYS A 287 -5.08 13.36 7.99
C LYS A 287 -4.16 12.15 7.74
N TYR A 288 -3.10 12.36 6.97
CA TYR A 288 -1.98 11.41 6.76
C TYR A 288 -2.31 10.04 6.13
N VAL A 289 -3.45 9.86 5.46
CA VAL A 289 -3.82 8.57 4.81
C VAL A 289 -2.69 7.99 3.95
N GLY A 290 -1.91 8.84 3.28
CA GLY A 290 -0.75 8.42 2.51
C GLY A 290 0.36 7.83 3.37
N ALA A 291 0.87 8.64 4.29
CA ALA A 291 1.94 8.27 5.20
C ALA A 291 1.58 7.07 6.10
N SER A 292 0.32 6.93 6.52
CA SER A 292 -0.11 5.76 7.30
C SER A 292 0.05 4.44 6.54
N ILE A 293 -0.23 4.42 5.23
CA ILE A 293 -0.03 3.22 4.41
C ILE A 293 1.46 2.89 4.27
N VAL A 294 2.31 3.90 4.07
CA VAL A 294 3.76 3.71 3.98
C VAL A 294 4.30 3.19 5.32
N ASN A 295 3.86 3.79 6.44
CA ASN A 295 4.27 3.38 7.78
C ASN A 295 3.89 1.91 8.09
N ILE A 296 2.72 1.45 7.62
CA ILE A 296 2.30 0.03 7.73
C ILE A 296 3.14 -0.85 6.80
N ALA A 297 3.48 -0.38 5.60
CA ALA A 297 4.22 -1.15 4.60
C ALA A 297 5.72 -1.26 4.95
N MET A 298 6.29 -0.28 5.65
CA MET A 298 7.74 -0.13 5.82
C MET A 298 8.45 -1.36 6.41
N PRO A 299 7.95 -2.02 7.49
CA PRO A 299 8.60 -3.23 8.00
C PRO A 299 8.66 -4.34 6.96
N HIS A 300 7.60 -4.49 6.17
CA HIS A 300 7.52 -5.53 5.13
C HIS A 300 8.33 -5.19 3.88
N ILE A 301 8.54 -3.89 3.58
CA ILE A 301 9.49 -3.46 2.55
C ILE A 301 10.90 -3.81 3.00
N TYR A 302 11.26 -3.45 4.24
CA TYR A 302 12.55 -3.79 4.84
C TYR A 302 12.81 -5.31 4.81
N ASP A 303 11.88 -6.13 5.29
CA ASP A 303 12.01 -7.60 5.25
C ASP A 303 12.19 -8.11 3.82
N GLY A 304 11.43 -7.54 2.88
CA GLY A 304 11.53 -7.88 1.46
C GLY A 304 12.90 -7.57 0.85
N LEU A 305 13.48 -6.42 1.18
CA LEU A 305 14.82 -6.02 0.74
C LEU A 305 15.91 -6.80 1.47
N LYS A 306 15.71 -7.13 2.76
CA LYS A 306 16.63 -7.95 3.54
C LYS A 306 16.74 -9.36 2.95
N ASN A 307 15.64 -9.90 2.42
CA ASN A 307 15.68 -11.17 1.70
C ASN A 307 16.44 -11.11 0.36
N ILE A 308 16.61 -9.91 -0.22
CA ILE A 308 17.34 -9.72 -1.48
C ILE A 308 18.83 -9.48 -1.21
N PHE A 309 19.17 -8.62 -0.25
CA PHE A 309 20.54 -8.13 -0.03
C PHE A 309 21.21 -8.67 1.25
N GLY A 310 20.47 -9.32 2.15
CA GLY A 310 21.00 -9.85 3.40
C GLY A 310 21.68 -8.77 4.25
N ASN A 311 22.96 -8.97 4.54
CA ASN A 311 23.79 -8.05 5.33
C ASN A 311 24.20 -6.79 4.56
N ASN A 312 23.98 -6.74 3.24
CA ASN A 312 24.30 -5.58 2.41
C ASN A 312 23.15 -4.55 2.36
N LEU A 313 22.11 -4.71 3.18
CA LEU A 313 21.02 -3.76 3.33
C LEU A 313 21.35 -2.74 4.44
N CYS A 314 21.41 -1.48 4.06
CA CYS A 314 21.57 -0.33 4.95
C CYS A 314 20.25 0.40 5.14
N VAL A 315 20.13 1.14 6.24
CA VAL A 315 18.97 1.98 6.54
C VAL A 315 19.44 3.38 6.88
N CYS A 316 18.85 4.38 6.24
CA CYS A 316 19.07 5.79 6.56
C CYS A 316 17.77 6.43 7.09
N LYS A 317 17.91 7.55 7.83
CA LYS A 317 16.78 8.35 8.32
C LYS A 317 16.70 9.65 7.51
N GLY A 318 15.50 10.18 7.28
CA GLY A 318 15.31 11.38 6.44
C GLY A 318 15.99 12.68 6.88
N ARG A 319 16.55 12.76 8.10
CA ARG A 319 17.42 13.89 8.49
C ARG A 319 18.80 13.85 7.81
N ASN A 320 19.30 12.65 7.53
CA ASN A 320 20.60 12.48 6.90
C ASN A 320 20.52 12.87 5.42
N THR A 321 19.44 12.47 4.73
CA THR A 321 19.20 12.83 3.31
C THR A 321 19.03 14.33 3.12
N ALA A 322 18.32 15.03 4.00
CA ALA A 322 18.19 16.50 3.94
C ALA A 322 19.52 17.24 4.12
N LYS A 323 20.41 16.73 4.99
CA LYS A 323 21.75 17.30 5.21
C LYS A 323 22.64 17.07 3.98
N LEU A 324 22.66 15.84 3.47
CA LEU A 324 23.34 15.47 2.22
C LEU A 324 22.91 16.36 1.05
N ARG A 325 21.60 16.60 0.89
CA ARG A 325 21.11 17.49 -0.17
C ARG A 325 21.64 18.91 -0.10
N SER A 326 21.75 19.47 1.11
CA SER A 326 22.29 20.80 1.33
C SER A 326 23.79 20.86 1.05
N GLU A 327 24.52 19.78 1.36
CA GLU A 327 25.96 19.68 1.21
C GLU A 327 26.38 19.50 -0.26
N TYR A 328 25.59 18.72 -1.03
CA TYR A 328 25.85 18.46 -2.46
C TYR A 328 25.10 19.41 -3.42
N GLY A 329 24.39 20.42 -2.91
CA GLY A 329 23.70 21.41 -3.75
C GLY A 329 22.57 20.85 -4.62
N ILE A 330 21.93 19.76 -4.17
CA ILE A 330 20.97 19.01 -4.98
C ILE A 330 19.55 19.58 -4.82
N GLY A 331 18.94 20.01 -5.94
CA GLY A 331 17.61 20.59 -6.01
C GLY A 331 16.48 19.69 -5.48
N LYS A 332 15.32 20.29 -5.13
CA LYS A 332 14.14 19.58 -4.60
C LYS A 332 13.28 18.99 -5.72
N GLU A 333 13.85 18.07 -6.50
CA GLU A 333 13.11 17.30 -7.49
C GLU A 333 12.97 15.82 -7.08
N HIS A 334 11.92 15.17 -7.59
CA HIS A 334 11.36 13.90 -7.10
C HIS A 334 12.17 12.61 -7.38
N GLY A 335 13.48 12.72 -7.62
CA GLY A 335 14.40 11.59 -7.86
C GLY A 335 15.75 11.70 -7.14
N PHE A 336 16.15 12.93 -6.81
CA PHE A 336 17.37 13.23 -6.07
C PHE A 336 17.39 12.68 -4.64
N ASP A 337 16.23 12.53 -4.01
CA ASP A 337 16.14 11.95 -2.67
C ASP A 337 16.65 10.51 -2.67
N ALA A 338 16.33 9.70 -3.68
CA ALA A 338 16.83 8.34 -3.81
C ALA A 338 18.33 8.27 -4.09
N VAL A 339 18.89 9.23 -4.84
CA VAL A 339 20.34 9.37 -5.05
C VAL A 339 21.05 9.66 -3.74
N CYS A 340 20.49 10.55 -2.91
CA CYS A 340 21.00 10.84 -1.57
C CYS A 340 20.87 9.66 -0.60
N VAL A 341 19.89 8.78 -0.81
CA VAL A 341 19.74 7.54 -0.05
C VAL A 341 20.77 6.50 -0.49
N ALA A 342 21.10 6.45 -1.78
CA ALA A 342 22.08 5.52 -2.34
C ALA A 342 23.52 5.86 -1.95
N SER A 343 23.80 7.15 -1.68
CA SER A 343 25.08 7.70 -1.20
C SER A 343 25.30 7.38 0.27
#